data_AF-A0A074VDX7-F1
#
_entry.id   AF-A0A074VDX7-F1
#
_cell.length_a   1.000
_cell.length_b   1.000
_cell.length_c   1.000
_cell.angle_alpha   90.00
_cell.angle_beta   90.00
_cell.angle_gamma   90.00
#
_symmetry.space_group_name_H-M   'P 1'
#
loop_
_entity.id
_entity.type
_entity.pdbx_description
1 polymer ?
#
loop_
_entity_poly.entity_id
_entity_poly.type
_entity_poly.pdbx_seq_one_letter_code
_entity_poly.pdbx_strand_id
1 'polypeptide(L)' 'LPNEVLNMIVSECHPTDLKNLRSASKLMYQIATEPFASTFFSCRRFLFTYQSMKALIDITAHPVFGRHLECLTFG' A
#
# COMPACT_ATOMS: atom_id res chain seq x y z
N LEU A 1 -11.51 14.64 13.88
CA LEU A 1 -10.06 14.77 14.17
C LEU A 1 -9.39 15.38 12.96
N PRO A 2 -8.38 16.26 13.14
CA PRO A 2 -7.55 16.73 12.04
C PRO A 2 -6.87 15.56 11.31
N ASN A 3 -6.62 15.71 10.01
CA ASN A 3 -6.04 14.64 9.20
C ASN A 3 -4.63 14.27 9.66
N GLU A 4 -3.88 15.23 10.18
CA GLU A 4 -2.54 15.07 10.73
C GLU A 4 -2.55 14.12 11.94
N VAL A 5 -3.55 14.27 12.81
CA VAL A 5 -3.71 13.40 13.99
C VAL A 5 -4.11 12.00 13.56
N LEU A 6 -5.00 11.88 12.56
CA LEU A 6 -5.38 10.58 12.02
C LEU A 6 -4.21 9.89 11.32
N ASN A 7 -3.35 10.63 10.59
CA ASN A 7 -2.13 10.09 9.99
C ASN A 7 -1.18 9.55 11.07
N MET A 8 -0.98 10.26 12.17
CA MET A 8 -0.17 9.79 13.30
C MET A 8 -0.75 8.52 13.94
N ILE A 9 -2.07 8.42 14.08
CA ILE A 9 -2.70 7.21 14.60
C ILE A 9 -2.48 6.03 13.66
N VAL A 10 -2.65 6.26 12.35
CA VAL A 10 -2.48 5.21 11.34
C VAL A 10 -1.02 4.76 11.21
N SER A 11 -0.03 5.65 11.41
CA SER A 11 1.39 5.25 11.39
C SER A 11 1.78 4.33 12.54
N GLU A 12 1.06 4.38 13.66
CA GLU A 12 1.27 3.48 14.81
C GLU A 12 0.45 2.18 14.71
N CYS A 13 -0.41 2.04 13.70
CA CYS A 13 -1.22 0.85 13.53
C CYS A 13 -0.36 -0.31 13.00
N HIS A 14 -0.68 -1.53 13.42
CA HIS A 14 0.01 -2.71 12.91
C HIS A 14 -0.28 -2.86 11.41
N PRO A 15 0.69 -3.33 10.59
CA PRO A 15 0.50 -3.50 9.15
C PRO A 15 -0.79 -4.25 8.75
N THR A 16 -1.16 -5.27 9.52
CA THR A 16 -2.38 -6.06 9.28
C THR A 16 -3.66 -5.24 9.38
N ASP A 17 -3.65 -4.19 10.19
CA ASP A 17 -4.83 -3.35 10.46
C ASP A 17 -5.04 -2.32 9.36
N LEU A 18 -3.96 -1.91 8.67
CA LEU A 18 -4.00 -0.93 7.58
C LEU A 18 -4.97 -1.34 6.47
N LYS A 19 -5.06 -2.64 6.16
CA LYS A 19 -6.01 -3.15 5.17
C LYS A 19 -7.47 -2.91 5.60
N ASN A 20 -7.78 -3.18 6.87
CA ASN A 20 -9.12 -3.02 7.42
C ASN A 20 -9.48 -1.53 7.57
N LEU A 21 -8.53 -0.71 8.05
CA LEU A 21 -8.68 0.73 8.16
C LEU A 21 -9.01 1.36 6.80
N ARG A 22 -8.29 1.00 5.74
CA ARG A 22 -8.56 1.49 4.38
C ARG A 22 -9.97 1.20 3.90
N SER A 23 -10.58 0.11 4.35
CA SER A 23 -11.94 -0.31 3.97
C SER A 23 -13.03 0.27 4.87
N ALA A 24 -12.69 0.88 6.01
CA ALA A 24 -13.66 1.34 7.00
C ALA A 24 -14.48 2.55 6.53
N SER A 25 -13.86 3.50 5.81
CA SER A 25 -14.54 4.69 5.26
C SER A 25 -13.71 5.35 4.16
N LYS A 26 -14.32 6.27 3.39
CA LYS A 26 -13.59 7.07 2.38
C LYS A 26 -12.46 7.91 2.99
N LEU A 27 -12.68 8.47 4.18
CA LEU A 27 -11.66 9.26 4.88
C LEU A 27 -10.48 8.36 5.29
N MET A 28 -10.77 7.22 5.91
CA MET A 28 -9.71 6.26 6.29
C MET A 28 -9.02 5.67 5.07
N TYR A 29 -9.72 5.48 3.95
CA TYR A 29 -9.10 5.11 2.69
C TYR A 29 -8.03 6.14 2.29
N GLN A 30 -8.37 7.44 2.28
CA GLN A 30 -7.43 8.50 1.90
C GLN A 30 -6.22 8.55 2.83
N ILE A 31 -6.44 8.42 4.14
CA ILE A 31 -5.41 8.53 5.17
C ILE A 31 -4.51 7.29 5.20
N ALA A 32 -5.09 6.09 5.18
CA ALA A 32 -4.35 4.84 5.31
C ALA A 32 -3.75 4.30 4.01
N THR A 33 -4.10 4.86 2.84
CA THR A 33 -3.53 4.39 1.57
C THR A 33 -2.04 4.61 1.46
N GLU A 34 -1.55 5.74 1.98
CA GLU A 34 -0.13 6.05 1.90
C GLU A 34 0.72 5.15 2.83
N PRO A 35 0.40 5.00 4.14
CA PRO A 35 1.09 4.04 5.00
C PRO A 35 0.95 2.58 4.54
N PHE A 36 -0.21 2.21 4.00
CA PHE A 36 -0.40 0.88 3.42
C PHE A 36 0.54 0.65 2.23
N ALA A 37 0.70 1.65 1.36
CA ALA A 37 1.55 1.54 0.19
C ALA A 37 3.02 1.36 0.58
N SER A 38 3.56 2.22 1.45
CA SER A 38 4.96 2.13 1.91
C SER A 38 5.25 0.82 2.64
N THR A 39 4.29 0.32 3.41
CA THR A 39 4.46 -0.92 4.19
C THR A 39 4.45 -2.18 3.32
N PHE A 40 3.55 -2.27 2.33
CA PHE A 40 3.30 -3.52 1.59
C PHE A 40 3.87 -3.57 0.16
N PHE A 41 4.36 -2.44 -0.35
CA PHE A 41 4.90 -2.36 -1.70
C PHE A 41 6.36 -1.90 -1.77
N SER A 42 6.99 -1.46 -0.67
CA SER A 42 8.42 -1.11 -0.63
C SER A 42 9.33 -2.17 -1.25
N CYS A 43 9.22 -3.41 -0.78
CA CYS A 43 9.93 -4.56 -1.35
C CYS A 43 8.96 -5.71 -1.61
N ARG A 44 8.87 -6.15 -2.87
CA ARG A 44 7.95 -7.23 -3.25
C ARG A 44 8.64 -8.28 -4.13
N ARG A 45 8.38 -9.54 -3.80
CA ARG A 45 8.76 -10.70 -4.61
C ARG A 45 7.60 -11.09 -5.53
N PHE A 46 7.90 -11.33 -6.80
CA PHE A 46 6.95 -11.82 -7.80
C PHE A 46 7.41 -13.16 -8.39
N LEU A 47 6.44 -14.04 -8.68
CA LEU A 47 6.69 -15.19 -9.53
C LEU A 47 6.77 -14.75 -11.00
N PHE A 48 7.58 -15.41 -11.82
CA PHE A 48 7.62 -15.16 -13.27
C PHE A 48 6.44 -15.81 -13.99
N THR A 49 5.24 -15.32 -13.71
CA THR A 49 4.00 -15.76 -14.37
C THR A 49 3.29 -14.58 -15.01
N TYR A 50 2.46 -14.84 -16.02
CA TYR A 50 1.65 -13.80 -16.66
C TYR A 50 0.82 -12.99 -15.63
N GLN A 51 0.18 -13.67 -14.68
CA GLN A 51 -0.66 -13.01 -13.67
C GLN A 51 0.17 -12.11 -12.73
N SER A 52 1.34 -12.59 -12.31
CA SER A 52 2.24 -11.79 -11.48
C SER A 52 2.79 -10.57 -12.23
N MET A 53 3.09 -10.69 -13.52
CA MET A 53 3.54 -9.56 -14.33
C MET A 53 2.41 -8.57 -14.58
N LYS A 54 1.18 -9.05 -14.81
CA LYS A 54 0.00 -8.20 -14.92
C LYS A 54 -0.26 -7.41 -13.63
N ALA A 55 -0.17 -8.08 -12.48
CA ALA A 55 -0.29 -7.43 -11.18
C ALA A 55 0.82 -6.38 -10.95
N LEU A 56 2.06 -6.66 -11.35
CA LEU A 56 3.14 -5.68 -11.28
C LEU A 56 2.82 -4.43 -12.12
N ILE A 57 2.37 -4.61 -13.37
CA ILE A 57 1.92 -3.49 -14.23
C ILE A 57 0.83 -2.68 -13.53
N ASP A 58 -0.20 -3.34 -12.98
CA ASP A 58 -1.32 -2.68 -12.33
C ASP A 58 -0.88 -1.90 -11.06
N ILE A 59 0.10 -2.42 -10.30
CA ILE A 59 0.69 -1.71 -9.15
C ILE A 59 1.47 -0.48 -9.63
N THR A 60 2.33 -0.63 -10.65
CA THR A 60 3.13 0.48 -11.19
C THR A 60 2.29 1.59 -11.82
N ALA A 61 1.11 1.25 -12.37
CA ALA A 61 0.17 2.21 -12.92
C ALA A 61 -0.68 2.92 -11.84
N HIS A 62 -0.72 2.41 -10.61
CA HIS A 62 -1.51 3.01 -9.55
C HIS A 62 -0.86 4.32 -9.05
N PRO A 63 -1.59 5.44 -8.97
CA PRO A 63 -1.03 6.76 -8.69
C PRO A 63 -0.34 6.88 -7.32
N VAL A 64 -0.69 5.98 -6.39
CA VAL A 64 -0.06 5.92 -5.07
C VAL A 64 0.92 4.75 -4.95
N PHE A 65 0.62 3.55 -5.51
CA PHE A 65 1.42 2.37 -5.16
C PHE A 65 2.72 2.30 -5.95
N GLY A 66 2.71 2.76 -7.20
CA GLY A 66 3.90 2.68 -8.06
C GLY A 66 5.10 3.40 -7.49
N ARG A 67 4.90 4.58 -6.87
CA ARG A 67 5.98 5.37 -6.25
C ARG A 67 6.58 4.75 -4.98
N HIS A 68 5.90 3.77 -4.38
CA HIS A 68 6.39 3.05 -3.20
C HIS A 68 7.04 1.72 -3.56
N LEU A 69 7.16 1.35 -4.84
CA LEU A 69 7.95 0.19 -5.24
C LEU A 69 9.44 0.56 -5.29
N GLU A 70 10.20 0.17 -4.27
CA GLU A 70 11.63 0.47 -4.16
C GLU A 70 12.50 -0.72 -4.59
N CYS A 71 12.05 -1.95 -4.30
CA CYS A 71 12.78 -3.16 -4.61
C CYS A 71 11.87 -4.25 -5.19
N LEU A 72 12.32 -4.85 -6.29
CA LEU A 72 11.64 -5.93 -7.00
C LEU A 72 12.55 -7.15 -7.04
N THR A 73 12.03 -8.28 -6.59
CA THR A 73 12.73 -9.57 -6.69
C THR A 73 11.85 -10.60 -7.38
N PHE A 74 12.49 -11.60 -7.98
CA PHE A 74 11.80 -12.67 -8.69
C PHE A 74 12.19 -14.04 -8.17
N GLY A 75 11.22 -14.95 -8.15
CA GLY A 75 11.42 -16.38 -7.98
C GLY A 75 10.45 -17.01 -7.01
#